data_AF-A0A653F2W7-F1
#
_entry.id   AF-A0A653F2W7-F1
#
_cell.length_a   1.000
_cell.length_b   1.000
_cell.length_c   1.000
_cell.angle_alpha   90.00
_cell.angle_beta   90.00
_cell.angle_gamma   90.00
#
_symmetry.space_group_name_H-M   'P 1'
#
loop_
_entity.id
_entity.type
_entity.pdbx_description
1 polymer ?
#
loop_
_entity_poly.entity_id
_entity_poly.type
_entity_poly.pdbx_seq_one_letter_code
_entity_poly.pdbx_strand_id
1 'polypeptide(L)'
;MGFWQTFKDFKPSTRFLLVVSLVIGVLFCAALWATDQNIDVKFASYDLKRPSFLQDYGHMWLNSHAYITNISAGFTGFLIGVPVAAVILATFTIDREDKAASDRVQALTRVAWNQYRDAILDLCGEDRISALEQKAQRIQEIHNETIVQFQEYDAHDNPRTEKDSANLIAFTKQQIPLWDKAFEDLEATFGSNYDLQLRWFAILRDWNTLDQFVRLQRLERGLNPPWFERELDSYLQQHMTADKYPMQEFFGVHEGVPKTDNSRKQTMWASYKSLLEIADQSHENLHMHLVLRTNLYFPNTPVKEYMGVVEHTVSSMRALANTIGAVEHSGWP
;
A
#
# COMPACT_ATOMS: atom_id res chain seq x y z
N MET A 1 4.28 21.77 20.73
CA MET A 1 4.99 21.70 22.04
C MET A 1 4.68 22.94 22.88
N GLY A 2 5.01 22.98 24.18
CA GLY A 2 4.80 24.17 25.02
C GLY A 2 6.05 25.07 25.11
N PHE A 3 5.86 26.39 25.23
CA PHE A 3 6.91 27.41 25.42
C PHE A 3 8.01 27.01 26.43
N TRP A 4 7.60 26.42 27.55
CA TRP A 4 8.49 25.96 28.61
C TRP A 4 9.39 24.79 28.20
N GLN A 5 8.92 23.94 27.28
CA GLN A 5 9.65 22.78 26.80
C GLN A 5 10.72 23.23 25.81
N THR A 6 10.35 24.10 24.85
CA THR A 6 11.29 24.76 23.93
C THR A 6 12.40 25.50 24.67
N PHE A 7 12.06 26.20 25.76
CA PHE A 7 13.07 26.87 26.59
C PHE A 7 14.08 25.87 27.20
N LYS A 8 13.62 24.70 27.65
CA LYS A 8 14.50 23.67 28.26
C LYS A 8 15.45 23.03 27.26
N ASP A 9 15.08 22.98 25.99
CA ASP A 9 15.88 22.38 24.91
C ASP A 9 17.06 23.24 24.45
N PHE A 10 17.07 24.53 24.80
CA PHE A 10 18.25 25.37 24.57
C PHE A 10 19.47 24.89 25.36
N LYS A 11 20.67 25.13 24.81
CA LYS A 11 21.94 24.88 25.51
C LYS A 11 21.93 25.58 26.87
N PRO A 12 22.54 24.99 27.93
CA PRO A 12 22.56 25.59 29.26
C PRO A 12 23.07 27.04 29.29
N SER A 13 24.06 27.36 28.45
CA SER A 13 24.60 28.72 28.29
C SER A 13 23.57 29.68 27.69
N THR A 14 22.83 29.26 26.66
CA THR A 14 21.75 30.06 26.05
C THR A 14 20.61 30.27 27.03
N ARG A 15 20.19 29.22 27.77
CA ARG A 15 19.18 29.35 28.84
C ARG A 15 19.62 30.35 29.91
N PHE A 16 20.86 30.26 30.36
CA PHE A 16 21.42 31.18 31.33
C PHE A 16 21.40 32.62 30.82
N LEU A 17 21.85 32.87 29.59
CA LEU A 17 21.82 34.21 28.99
C LEU A 17 20.39 34.75 28.84
N LEU A 18 19.43 33.92 28.43
CA LEU A 18 18.02 34.31 28.31
C LEU A 18 17.42 34.68 29.68
N VAL A 19 17.68 33.88 30.71
CA VAL A 19 17.21 34.14 32.08
C VAL A 19 17.87 35.38 32.66
N VAL A 20 19.18 35.52 32.51
CA VAL A 20 19.92 36.70 32.99
C VAL A 20 19.42 37.96 32.28
N SER A 21 19.23 37.92 30.97
CA SER A 21 18.65 39.04 30.21
C SER A 21 17.24 39.39 30.71
N LEU A 22 16.37 38.40 30.90
CA LEU A 22 15.01 38.61 31.40
C LEU A 22 15.02 39.19 32.82
N VAL A 23 15.83 38.64 33.72
CA VAL A 23 15.93 39.10 35.12
C VAL A 23 16.48 40.52 35.18
N ILE A 24 17.54 40.83 34.43
CA ILE A 24 18.08 42.19 34.34
C ILE A 24 17.00 43.13 33.80
N GLY A 25 16.29 42.74 32.74
CA GLY A 25 15.20 43.53 32.16
C GLY A 25 14.08 43.80 33.16
N VAL A 26 13.58 42.79 33.87
CA VAL A 26 12.51 42.94 34.88
C VAL A 26 12.98 43.81 36.04
N LEU A 27 14.21 43.61 36.54
CA LEU A 27 14.78 44.46 37.59
C LEU A 27 14.92 45.91 37.14
N PHE A 28 15.34 46.14 35.89
CA PHE A 28 15.42 47.48 35.31
C PHE A 28 14.05 48.12 35.16
N CYS A 29 13.04 47.34 34.74
CA CYS A 29 11.65 47.80 34.65
C CYS A 29 11.08 48.19 36.01
N ALA A 30 11.31 47.37 37.05
CA ALA A 30 10.88 47.65 38.41
C ALA A 30 11.58 48.88 38.98
N ALA A 31 12.87 49.06 38.68
CA ALA A 31 13.64 50.23 39.09
C ALA A 31 13.15 51.52 38.42
N LEU A 32 12.83 51.47 37.11
CA LEU A 32 12.25 52.59 36.38
C LEU A 32 10.86 52.94 36.91
N TRP A 33 10.01 51.94 37.16
CA TRP A 33 8.68 52.14 37.73
C TRP A 33 8.74 52.75 39.13
N ALA A 34 9.61 52.25 40.00
CA ALA A 34 9.81 52.80 41.33
C ALA A 34 10.33 54.24 41.29
N THR A 35 11.21 54.55 40.32
CA THR A 35 11.69 55.91 40.08
C THR A 35 10.55 56.85 39.65
N ASP A 36 9.63 56.37 38.82
CA ASP A 36 8.42 57.09 38.38
C ASP A 36 7.44 57.35 39.55
N GLN A 37 7.31 56.38 40.46
CA GLN A 37 6.56 56.53 41.73
C GLN A 37 7.32 57.37 42.79
N ASN A 38 8.43 57.99 42.41
CA ASN A 38 9.26 58.85 43.24
C ASN A 38 9.94 58.14 44.42
N ILE A 39 10.02 56.80 44.40
CA ILE A 39 10.76 55.99 45.37
C ILE A 39 12.25 56.06 45.01
N ASP A 40 13.11 56.38 45.98
CA ASP A 40 14.56 56.42 45.77
C ASP A 40 15.14 55.01 45.71
N VAL A 41 15.35 54.50 44.50
CA VAL A 41 16.01 53.22 44.27
C VAL A 41 17.51 53.43 44.06
N LYS A 42 18.32 52.98 45.02
CA LYS A 42 19.78 52.95 44.92
C LYS A 42 20.25 51.53 44.65
N PHE A 43 20.93 51.31 43.53
CA PHE A 43 21.63 50.05 43.27
C PHE A 43 23.09 50.20 43.71
N ALA A 44 23.41 49.65 44.88
CA ALA A 44 24.72 49.83 45.54
C ALA A 44 25.08 51.32 45.69
N SER A 45 26.10 51.80 44.96
CA SER A 45 26.56 53.20 44.96
C SER A 45 26.00 54.04 43.80
N TYR A 46 25.10 53.49 42.99
CA TYR A 46 24.58 54.13 41.80
C TYR A 46 23.14 54.61 42.02
N ASP A 47 22.93 55.92 41.95
CA ASP A 47 21.63 56.57 42.02
C ASP A 47 21.05 56.72 40.61
N LEU A 48 19.96 56.01 40.33
CA LEU A 48 19.27 56.06 39.03
C LEU A 48 18.68 57.43 38.72
N LYS A 49 18.28 58.21 39.74
CA LYS A 49 17.84 59.60 39.55
C LYS A 49 19.02 60.54 39.31
N ARG A 50 20.21 60.22 39.82
CA ARG A 50 21.38 61.13 39.80
C ARG A 50 22.68 60.38 39.56
N PRO A 51 22.92 59.88 38.34
CA PRO A 51 24.12 59.12 38.04
C PRO A 51 25.36 60.00 38.23
N SER A 52 26.32 59.56 39.04
CA SER A 52 27.47 60.37 39.49
C SER A 52 28.32 60.94 38.34
N PHE A 53 28.53 60.17 37.27
CA PHE A 53 29.26 60.59 36.07
C PHE A 53 28.52 61.63 35.19
N LEU A 54 27.23 61.89 35.48
CA LEU A 54 26.41 62.86 34.77
C LEU A 54 26.08 64.11 35.59
N GLN A 55 26.53 64.16 36.86
CA GLN A 55 26.25 65.30 37.73
C GLN A 55 26.94 66.58 37.25
N ASP A 56 28.09 66.45 36.58
CA ASP A 56 28.86 67.59 36.05
C ASP A 56 28.26 68.22 34.78
N TYR A 57 27.34 67.53 34.08
CA TYR A 57 26.81 67.95 32.78
C TYR A 57 25.50 68.75 32.83
N GLY A 58 25.09 69.21 34.02
CA GLY A 58 23.91 70.06 34.20
C GLY A 58 22.61 69.24 34.30
N HIS A 59 22.11 69.10 35.52
CA HIS A 59 20.93 68.30 35.88
C HIS A 59 19.62 68.66 35.15
N MET A 60 19.51 69.86 34.57
CA MET A 60 18.26 70.30 33.94
C MET A 60 17.94 69.53 32.66
N TRP A 61 18.91 69.16 31.81
CA TRP A 61 18.62 68.43 30.57
C TRP A 61 18.14 66.99 30.86
N LEU A 62 18.76 66.35 31.85
CA LEU A 62 18.44 65.00 32.31
C LEU A 62 17.11 64.90 33.06
N ASN A 63 16.76 65.93 33.83
CA ASN A 63 15.48 65.99 34.56
C ASN A 63 14.32 66.55 33.74
N SER A 64 14.58 67.39 32.73
CA SER A 64 13.51 68.10 31.98
C SER A 64 12.90 67.30 30.85
N HIS A 65 13.62 66.32 30.31
CA HIS A 65 13.13 65.47 29.24
C HIS A 65 13.44 64.03 29.64
N ALA A 66 12.43 63.16 29.60
CA ALA A 66 12.45 61.74 29.95
C ALA A 66 13.41 60.89 29.09
N TYR A 67 14.57 61.41 28.71
CA TYR A 67 15.54 60.85 27.77
C TYR A 67 16.20 59.59 28.31
N ILE A 68 16.75 59.62 29.54
CA ILE A 68 17.30 58.42 30.17
C ILE A 68 16.20 57.40 30.39
N THR A 69 15.03 57.82 30.88
CA THR A 69 13.90 56.92 31.10
C THR A 69 13.43 56.27 29.80
N ASN A 70 13.40 56.99 28.67
CA ASN A 70 13.04 56.47 27.36
C ASN A 70 14.08 55.50 26.80
N ILE A 71 15.38 55.82 26.86
CA ILE A 71 16.45 54.90 26.45
C ILE A 71 16.42 53.64 27.32
N SER A 72 16.24 53.83 28.63
CA SER A 72 16.16 52.75 29.61
C SER A 72 14.93 51.88 29.39
N ALA A 73 13.78 52.46 29.04
CA ALA A 73 12.57 51.73 28.68
C ALA A 73 12.76 50.95 27.36
N GLY A 74 13.43 51.53 26.36
CA GLY A 74 13.79 50.82 25.13
C GLY A 74 14.74 49.64 25.37
N PHE A 75 15.76 49.83 26.21
CA PHE A 75 16.68 48.76 26.60
C PHE A 75 15.99 47.68 27.44
N THR A 76 15.08 48.06 28.34
CA THR A 76 14.22 47.15 29.10
C THR A 76 13.36 46.30 28.17
N GLY A 77 12.69 46.95 27.22
CA GLY A 77 11.87 46.29 26.20
C GLY A 77 12.69 45.32 25.35
N PHE A 78 13.95 45.64 25.03
CA PHE A 78 14.86 44.74 24.35
C PHE A 78 15.25 43.53 25.22
N LEU A 79 15.67 43.76 26.47
CA LEU A 79 16.12 42.70 27.39
C LEU A 79 15.03 41.70 27.78
N ILE A 80 13.76 42.13 27.79
CA ILE A 80 12.61 41.27 28.02
C ILE A 80 12.09 40.69 26.70
N GLY A 81 11.96 41.52 25.67
CA GLY A 81 11.33 41.18 24.40
C GLY A 81 12.16 40.19 23.57
N VAL A 82 13.48 40.36 23.49
CA VAL A 82 14.35 39.47 22.70
C VAL A 82 14.32 38.03 23.21
N PRO A 83 14.47 37.74 24.52
CA PRO A 83 14.36 36.38 25.03
C PRO A 83 13.01 35.73 24.76
N VAL A 84 11.91 36.46 24.99
CA VAL A 84 10.55 35.95 24.77
C VAL A 84 10.32 35.68 23.28
N ALA A 85 10.69 36.63 22.41
CA ALA A 85 10.57 36.48 20.96
C ALA A 85 11.42 35.32 20.43
N ALA A 86 12.63 35.11 20.96
CA ALA A 86 13.50 34.00 20.58
C ALA A 86 12.87 32.64 20.92
N VAL A 87 12.29 32.48 22.11
CA VAL A 87 11.61 31.24 22.50
C VAL A 87 10.34 31.01 21.66
N ILE A 88 9.55 32.07 21.41
CA ILE A 88 8.35 31.99 20.56
C ILE A 88 8.71 31.60 19.12
N LEU A 89 9.70 32.27 18.53
CA LEU A 89 10.15 32.00 17.16
C LEU A 89 10.67 30.56 17.02
N ALA A 90 11.46 30.10 17.99
CA ALA A 90 11.93 28.72 18.03
C ALA A 90 10.77 27.72 18.15
N THR A 91 9.78 28.02 18.99
CA THR A 91 8.59 27.16 19.15
C THR A 91 7.81 27.05 17.84
N PHE A 92 7.57 28.18 17.15
CA PHE A 92 6.92 28.16 15.83
C PHE A 92 7.73 27.43 14.76
N THR A 93 9.05 27.51 14.82
CA THR A 93 9.92 26.81 13.88
C THR A 93 9.82 25.31 14.09
N ILE A 94 9.90 24.84 15.34
CA ILE A 94 9.75 23.42 15.69
C ILE A 94 8.36 22.91 15.30
N ASP A 95 7.28 23.60 15.69
CA ASP A 95 5.92 23.18 15.36
C ASP A 95 5.70 23.14 13.83
N ARG A 96 6.32 24.06 13.07
CA ARG A 96 6.27 24.05 11.59
C ARG A 96 7.05 22.88 11.00
N GLU A 97 8.23 22.58 11.54
CA GLU A 97 9.06 21.45 11.10
C GLU A 97 8.37 20.11 11.40
N ASP A 98 7.81 19.95 12.59
CA ASP A 98 7.04 18.77 12.99
C ASP A 98 5.81 18.58 12.10
N LYS A 99 5.07 19.67 11.82
CA LYS A 99 3.94 19.63 10.88
C LYS A 99 4.39 19.24 9.48
N ALA A 100 5.44 19.86 8.94
CA ALA A 100 5.94 19.54 7.61
C ALA A 100 6.43 18.09 7.50
N ALA A 101 7.03 17.55 8.56
CA ALA A 101 7.43 16.15 8.64
C ALA A 101 6.22 15.21 8.68
N SER A 102 5.20 15.53 9.48
CA SER A 102 3.93 14.80 9.52
C SER A 102 3.23 14.79 8.14
N ASP A 103 3.12 15.96 7.50
CA ASP A 103 2.49 16.10 6.17
C ASP A 103 3.23 15.26 5.11
N ARG A 104 4.57 15.20 5.19
CA ARG A 104 5.38 14.33 4.31
C ARG A 104 5.06 12.85 4.52
N VAL A 105 4.94 12.38 5.76
CA VAL A 105 4.59 10.98 6.05
C VAL A 105 3.17 10.66 5.59
N GLN A 106 2.22 11.59 5.73
CA GLN A 106 0.87 11.42 5.20
C GLN A 106 0.85 11.32 3.68
N ALA A 107 1.58 12.19 2.99
CA ALA A 107 1.71 12.13 1.53
C ALA A 107 2.35 10.82 1.06
N LEU A 108 3.43 10.38 1.72
CA LEU A 108 4.06 9.09 1.46
C LEU A 108 3.09 7.93 1.70
N THR A 109 2.31 7.97 2.79
CA THR A 109 1.30 6.96 3.10
C THR A 109 0.31 6.84 1.95
N ARG A 110 -0.26 7.96 1.50
CA ARG A 110 -1.25 7.98 0.42
C ARG A 110 -0.68 7.45 -0.89
N VAL A 111 0.53 7.87 -1.26
CA VAL A 111 1.17 7.41 -2.51
C VAL A 111 1.42 5.91 -2.47
N ALA A 112 2.03 5.40 -1.40
CA ALA A 112 2.30 3.98 -1.26
C ALA A 112 1.01 3.15 -1.19
N TRP A 113 -0.01 3.65 -0.49
CA TRP A 113 -1.31 2.99 -0.38
C TRP A 113 -2.01 2.90 -1.73
N ASN A 114 -2.12 4.02 -2.45
CA ASN A 114 -2.74 4.04 -3.77
C ASN A 114 -2.00 3.12 -4.74
N GLN A 115 -0.67 3.12 -4.75
CA GLN A 115 0.09 2.23 -5.62
C GLN A 115 -0.22 0.75 -5.36
N TYR A 116 -0.19 0.33 -4.09
CA TYR A 116 -0.53 -1.05 -3.71
C TYR A 116 -2.00 -1.37 -4.01
N ARG A 117 -2.92 -0.49 -3.61
CA ARG A 117 -4.37 -0.61 -3.84
C ARG A 117 -4.67 -0.81 -5.32
N ASP A 118 -4.17 0.09 -6.15
CA ASP A 118 -4.45 0.10 -7.59
C ASP A 118 -3.88 -1.15 -8.26
N ALA A 119 -2.71 -1.62 -7.82
CA ALA A 119 -2.13 -2.88 -8.31
C ALA A 119 -2.95 -4.12 -7.91
N ILE A 120 -3.49 -4.17 -6.68
CA ILE A 120 -4.42 -5.22 -6.25
C ILE A 120 -5.72 -5.16 -7.05
N LEU A 121 -6.29 -3.97 -7.25
CA LEU A 121 -7.55 -3.81 -7.99
C LEU A 121 -7.39 -4.06 -9.49
N ASP A 122 -6.21 -3.83 -10.08
CA ASP A 122 -5.89 -4.29 -11.45
C ASP A 122 -5.83 -5.83 -11.54
N LEU A 123 -5.34 -6.49 -10.49
CA LEU A 123 -5.25 -7.95 -10.44
C LEU A 123 -6.58 -8.62 -10.10
N CYS A 124 -7.35 -8.04 -9.18
CA CYS A 124 -8.50 -8.64 -8.52
C CYS A 124 -9.79 -7.81 -8.66
N GLY A 125 -9.84 -6.86 -9.58
CA GLY A 125 -11.03 -6.04 -9.83
C GLY A 125 -12.20 -6.84 -10.40
N GLU A 126 -13.42 -6.31 -10.23
CA GLU A 126 -14.66 -6.99 -10.63
C GLU A 126 -14.73 -7.27 -12.14
N ASP A 127 -14.16 -6.41 -12.98
CA ASP A 127 -14.09 -6.66 -14.44
C ASP A 127 -13.28 -7.92 -14.74
N ARG A 128 -12.17 -8.10 -14.02
CA ARG A 128 -11.25 -9.24 -14.21
C ARG A 128 -11.81 -10.52 -13.61
N ILE A 129 -12.50 -10.41 -12.48
CA ILE A 129 -13.27 -11.49 -11.87
C ILE A 129 -14.36 -11.97 -12.84
N SER A 130 -15.18 -11.06 -13.36
CA SER A 130 -16.27 -11.36 -14.29
C SER A 130 -15.75 -12.00 -15.58
N ALA A 131 -14.62 -11.48 -16.09
CA ALA A 131 -13.96 -12.05 -17.26
C ALA A 131 -13.46 -13.48 -17.01
N LEU A 132 -12.97 -13.80 -15.80
CA LEU A 132 -12.48 -15.13 -15.46
C LEU A 132 -13.64 -16.13 -15.47
N GLU A 133 -14.75 -15.79 -14.81
CA GLU A 133 -15.97 -16.61 -14.79
C GLU A 133 -16.48 -16.88 -16.20
N GLN A 134 -16.66 -15.83 -17.00
CA GLN A 134 -17.20 -15.94 -18.36
C GLN A 134 -16.31 -16.78 -19.28
N LYS A 135 -15.00 -16.50 -19.30
CA LYS A 135 -14.07 -17.18 -20.21
C LYS A 135 -13.81 -18.61 -19.78
N ALA A 136 -13.69 -18.87 -18.48
CA ALA A 136 -13.54 -20.24 -17.98
C ALA A 136 -14.82 -21.06 -18.23
N GLN A 137 -16.01 -20.49 -18.03
CA GLN A 137 -17.27 -21.12 -18.38
C GLN A 137 -17.32 -21.50 -19.87
N ARG A 138 -16.89 -20.59 -20.76
CA ARG A 138 -16.83 -20.88 -22.20
C ARG A 138 -15.90 -22.05 -22.53
N ILE A 139 -14.73 -22.12 -21.90
CA ILE A 139 -13.79 -23.24 -22.06
C ILE A 139 -14.41 -24.55 -21.56
N GLN A 140 -15.10 -24.51 -20.41
CA GLN A 140 -15.78 -25.67 -19.85
C GLN A 140 -16.90 -26.19 -20.77
N GLU A 141 -17.66 -25.29 -21.40
CA GLU A 141 -18.70 -25.66 -22.37
C GLU A 141 -18.10 -26.40 -23.57
N ILE A 142 -17.05 -25.83 -24.18
CA ILE A 142 -16.34 -26.45 -25.31
C ILE A 142 -15.78 -27.82 -24.89
N HIS A 143 -15.19 -27.91 -23.70
CA HIS A 143 -14.71 -29.17 -23.14
C HIS A 143 -15.83 -30.21 -23.00
N ASN A 144 -16.97 -29.82 -22.43
CA ASN A 144 -18.10 -30.73 -22.22
C ASN A 144 -18.70 -31.21 -23.54
N GLU A 145 -18.91 -30.30 -24.50
CA GLU A 145 -19.36 -30.64 -25.86
C GLU A 145 -18.42 -31.64 -26.52
N THR A 146 -17.11 -31.40 -26.39
CA THR A 146 -16.10 -32.31 -26.94
C THR A 146 -16.20 -33.69 -26.30
N ILE A 147 -16.30 -33.78 -24.97
CA ILE A 147 -16.39 -35.05 -24.26
C ILE A 147 -17.62 -35.86 -24.65
N VAL A 148 -18.78 -35.22 -24.79
CA VAL A 148 -20.02 -35.91 -25.18
C VAL A 148 -19.82 -36.64 -26.50
N GLN A 149 -19.17 -36.03 -27.50
CA GLN A 149 -18.90 -36.68 -28.77
C GLN A 149 -17.94 -37.86 -28.67
N PHE A 150 -16.92 -37.78 -27.82
CA PHE A 150 -16.04 -38.93 -27.56
C PHE A 150 -16.76 -40.06 -26.82
N GLN A 151 -17.66 -39.74 -25.90
CA GLN A 151 -18.49 -40.73 -25.20
C GLN A 151 -19.49 -41.39 -26.16
N GLU A 152 -20.11 -40.63 -27.07
CA GLU A 152 -20.97 -41.17 -28.13
C GLU A 152 -20.19 -42.12 -29.04
N TYR A 153 -18.97 -41.75 -29.46
CA TYR A 153 -18.10 -42.63 -30.24
C TYR A 153 -17.71 -43.90 -29.46
N ASP A 154 -17.48 -43.80 -28.15
CA ASP A 154 -17.13 -44.94 -27.32
C ASP A 154 -18.31 -45.91 -27.12
N ALA A 155 -19.53 -45.38 -27.06
CA ALA A 155 -20.78 -46.10 -26.86
C ALA A 155 -21.31 -46.85 -28.10
N HIS A 156 -20.73 -46.63 -29.30
CA HIS A 156 -21.12 -47.39 -30.50
C HIS A 156 -20.64 -48.85 -30.37
N ASP A 157 -21.57 -49.80 -30.62
CA ASP A 157 -21.28 -51.24 -30.59
C ASP A 157 -20.14 -51.61 -31.56
N ASN A 158 -19.28 -52.52 -31.11
CA ASN A 158 -18.14 -52.99 -31.89
C ASN A 158 -18.63 -53.90 -33.04
N PRO A 159 -18.12 -53.78 -34.28
CA PRO A 159 -16.95 -52.98 -34.69
C PRO A 159 -17.27 -51.54 -35.10
N ARG A 160 -16.45 -50.59 -34.60
CA ARG A 160 -16.48 -49.18 -35.04
C ARG A 160 -16.14 -49.06 -36.52
N THR A 161 -16.92 -48.27 -37.25
CA THR A 161 -16.70 -48.12 -38.69
C THR A 161 -15.63 -47.06 -39.00
N GLU A 162 -15.05 -47.14 -40.19
CA GLU A 162 -14.19 -46.09 -40.74
C GLU A 162 -14.90 -44.74 -40.79
N LYS A 163 -16.20 -44.75 -41.10
CA LYS A 163 -17.05 -43.56 -41.11
C LYS A 163 -17.14 -42.92 -39.72
N ASP A 164 -17.33 -43.70 -38.66
CA ASP A 164 -17.43 -43.17 -37.29
C ASP A 164 -16.12 -42.51 -36.86
N SER A 165 -14.99 -43.12 -37.21
CA SER A 165 -13.67 -42.59 -36.89
C SER A 165 -13.35 -41.34 -37.71
N ALA A 166 -13.70 -41.32 -39.00
CA ALA A 166 -13.56 -40.14 -39.85
C ALA A 166 -14.43 -38.98 -39.36
N ASN A 167 -15.66 -39.26 -38.91
CA ASN A 167 -16.54 -38.26 -38.31
C ASN A 167 -15.96 -37.68 -37.02
N LEU A 168 -15.42 -38.53 -36.13
CA LEU A 168 -14.80 -38.07 -34.89
C LEU A 168 -13.55 -37.21 -35.15
N ILE A 169 -12.70 -37.60 -36.10
CA ILE A 169 -11.52 -36.79 -36.50
C ILE A 169 -11.97 -35.46 -37.10
N ALA A 170 -12.98 -35.47 -37.97
CA ALA A 170 -13.52 -34.24 -38.56
C ALA A 170 -14.11 -33.30 -37.50
N PHE A 171 -14.87 -33.83 -36.54
CA PHE A 171 -15.37 -33.09 -35.39
C PHE A 171 -14.22 -32.52 -34.54
N THR A 172 -13.21 -33.34 -34.25
CA THR A 172 -12.03 -32.90 -33.48
C THR A 172 -11.33 -31.73 -34.17
N LYS A 173 -11.15 -31.80 -35.50
CA LYS A 173 -10.60 -30.70 -36.30
C LYS A 173 -11.45 -29.44 -36.29
N GLN A 174 -12.77 -29.56 -36.16
CA GLN A 174 -13.68 -28.42 -36.01
C GLN A 174 -13.64 -27.81 -34.60
N GLN A 175 -13.38 -28.63 -33.56
CA GLN A 175 -13.29 -28.17 -32.18
C GLN A 175 -11.97 -27.46 -31.88
N ILE A 176 -10.85 -27.88 -32.49
CA ILE A 176 -9.52 -27.30 -32.25
C ILE A 176 -9.51 -25.76 -32.36
N PRO A 177 -10.04 -25.12 -33.43
CA PRO A 177 -10.09 -23.66 -33.52
C PRO A 177 -10.94 -22.98 -32.44
N LEU A 178 -11.97 -23.66 -31.91
CA LEU A 178 -12.81 -23.13 -30.83
C LEU A 178 -12.06 -23.12 -29.51
N TRP A 179 -11.33 -24.20 -29.22
CA TRP A 179 -10.43 -24.28 -28.08
C TRP A 179 -9.32 -23.24 -28.17
N ASP A 180 -8.62 -23.19 -29.31
CA ASP A 180 -7.49 -22.28 -29.55
C ASP A 180 -7.90 -20.83 -29.27
N LYS A 181 -9.00 -20.40 -29.89
CA LYS A 181 -9.56 -19.06 -29.67
C LYS A 181 -9.94 -18.82 -28.20
N ALA A 182 -10.53 -19.80 -27.52
CA ALA A 182 -10.93 -19.64 -26.12
C ALA A 182 -9.72 -19.53 -25.17
N PHE A 183 -8.64 -20.25 -25.44
CA PHE A 183 -7.36 -20.10 -24.73
C PHE A 183 -6.71 -18.75 -25.04
N GLU A 184 -6.61 -18.36 -26.31
CA GLU A 184 -6.07 -17.05 -26.72
C GLU A 184 -6.86 -15.90 -26.08
N ASP A 185 -8.19 -15.98 -26.06
CA ASP A 185 -9.06 -14.98 -25.44
C ASP A 185 -8.81 -14.86 -23.92
N LEU A 186 -8.47 -15.97 -23.25
CA LEU A 186 -8.13 -16.00 -21.84
C LEU A 186 -6.73 -15.41 -21.61
N GLU A 187 -5.72 -15.89 -22.35
CA GLU A 187 -4.34 -15.41 -22.26
C GLU A 187 -4.25 -13.91 -22.58
N ALA A 188 -4.97 -13.41 -23.57
CA ALA A 188 -5.02 -11.98 -23.90
C ALA A 188 -5.58 -11.11 -22.76
N THR A 189 -6.43 -11.68 -21.90
CA THR A 189 -7.06 -10.98 -20.78
C THR A 189 -6.22 -11.05 -19.50
N PHE A 190 -5.63 -12.21 -19.23
CA PHE A 190 -4.93 -12.46 -17.98
C PHE A 190 -3.41 -12.36 -18.09
N GLY A 191 -2.86 -12.55 -19.29
CA GLY A 191 -1.45 -12.82 -19.52
C GLY A 191 -1.12 -14.27 -19.13
N SER A 192 0.17 -14.61 -19.24
CA SER A 192 0.65 -15.92 -18.82
C SER A 192 0.69 -16.05 -17.29
N ASN A 193 0.68 -17.28 -16.78
CA ASN A 193 0.94 -17.57 -15.36
C ASN A 193 2.22 -16.88 -14.84
N TYR A 194 3.28 -16.88 -15.66
CA TYR A 194 4.54 -16.23 -15.33
C TYR A 194 4.40 -14.71 -15.17
N ASP A 195 3.68 -14.04 -16.09
CA ASP A 195 3.46 -12.58 -16.02
C ASP A 195 2.65 -12.20 -14.78
N LEU A 196 1.65 -13.01 -14.43
CA LEU A 196 0.86 -12.83 -13.22
C LEU A 196 1.71 -13.01 -11.95
N GLN A 197 2.60 -13.99 -11.93
CA GLN A 197 3.53 -14.20 -10.83
C GLN A 197 4.49 -13.00 -10.66
N LEU A 198 5.01 -12.45 -11.76
CA LEU A 198 5.83 -11.24 -11.72
C LEU A 198 5.05 -10.02 -11.18
N ARG A 199 3.80 -9.82 -11.64
CA ARG A 199 2.92 -8.77 -11.10
C ARG A 199 2.68 -8.96 -9.62
N TRP A 200 2.47 -10.20 -9.17
CA TRP A 200 2.29 -10.51 -7.76
C TRP A 200 3.53 -10.16 -6.92
N PHE A 201 4.73 -10.46 -7.39
CA PHE A 201 5.95 -10.05 -6.68
C PHE A 201 6.10 -8.52 -6.59
N ALA A 202 5.67 -7.78 -7.61
CA ALA A 202 5.64 -6.32 -7.55
C ALA A 202 4.65 -5.83 -6.48
N ILE A 203 3.45 -6.41 -6.41
CA ILE A 203 2.44 -6.13 -5.38
C ILE A 203 3.00 -6.42 -3.97
N LEU A 204 3.68 -7.56 -3.79
CA LEU A 204 4.27 -7.91 -2.49
C LEU A 204 5.38 -6.95 -2.07
N ARG A 205 6.16 -6.44 -3.02
CA ARG A 205 7.17 -5.40 -2.75
C ARG A 205 6.50 -4.10 -2.30
N ASP A 206 5.40 -3.71 -2.94
CA ASP A 206 4.65 -2.50 -2.60
C ASP A 206 3.98 -2.67 -1.23
N TRP A 207 3.41 -3.85 -0.93
CA TRP A 207 2.94 -4.23 0.40
C TRP A 207 4.05 -4.16 1.45
N ASN A 208 5.23 -4.71 1.18
CA ASN A 208 6.34 -4.67 2.12
C ASN A 208 6.80 -3.21 2.41
N THR A 209 6.75 -2.35 1.40
CA THR A 209 7.02 -0.91 1.57
C THR A 209 5.99 -0.27 2.51
N LEU A 210 4.71 -0.63 2.37
CA LEU A 210 3.67 -0.17 3.28
C LEU A 210 3.87 -0.71 4.71
N ASP A 211 3.94 -2.04 4.87
CA ASP A 211 3.94 -2.69 6.17
C ASP A 211 5.21 -2.43 6.98
N GLN A 212 6.38 -2.32 6.33
CA GLN A 212 7.63 -2.09 7.06
C GLN A 212 7.97 -0.60 7.17
N PHE A 213 7.98 0.11 6.04
CA PHE A 213 8.50 1.47 6.00
C PHE A 213 7.45 2.51 6.38
N VAL A 214 6.28 2.48 5.72
CA VAL A 214 5.22 3.46 6.01
C VAL A 214 4.69 3.27 7.42
N ARG A 215 4.42 2.03 7.84
CA ARG A 215 3.97 1.73 9.22
C ARG A 215 4.90 2.30 10.28
N LEU A 216 6.21 2.08 10.14
CA LEU A 216 7.20 2.59 11.08
C LEU A 216 7.20 4.13 11.11
N GLN A 217 7.21 4.77 9.93
CA GLN A 217 7.19 6.24 9.85
C GLN A 217 5.91 6.84 10.46
N ARG A 218 4.75 6.19 10.28
CA ARG A 218 3.49 6.63 10.90
C ARG A 218 3.53 6.49 12.42
N LEU A 219 4.09 5.38 12.92
CA LEU A 219 4.25 5.13 14.35
C LEU A 219 5.19 6.14 15.00
N GLU A 220 6.34 6.42 14.38
CA GLU A 220 7.32 7.41 14.86
C GLU A 220 6.73 8.82 14.94
N ARG A 221 5.79 9.15 14.06
CA ARG A 221 5.10 10.45 14.04
C ARG A 221 3.81 10.49 14.85
N GLY A 222 3.40 9.36 15.45
CA GLY A 222 2.15 9.28 16.22
C GLY A 222 0.91 9.64 15.39
N LEU A 223 0.89 9.29 14.11
CA LEU A 223 -0.26 9.56 13.24
C LEU A 223 -1.45 8.69 13.66
N ASN A 224 -2.66 9.26 13.57
CA ASN A 224 -3.91 8.56 13.87
C ASN A 224 -4.79 8.48 12.61
N PRO A 225 -5.34 7.31 12.25
CA PRO A 225 -5.06 6.00 12.86
C PRO A 225 -3.59 5.56 12.66
N PRO A 226 -2.97 4.87 13.63
CA PRO A 226 -1.55 4.48 13.53
C PRO A 226 -1.31 3.44 12.44
N TRP A 227 -2.22 2.48 12.30
CA TRP A 227 -2.22 1.42 11.30
C TRP A 227 -3.65 1.00 10.99
N PHE A 228 -3.83 0.04 10.08
CA PHE A 228 -5.11 -0.61 9.83
C PHE A 228 -5.70 -1.19 11.12
N GLU A 229 -7.02 -1.41 11.11
CA GLU A 229 -7.66 -2.23 12.12
C GLU A 229 -7.04 -3.63 12.13
N ARG A 230 -6.87 -4.21 13.31
CA ARG A 230 -6.12 -5.46 13.50
C ARG A 230 -6.67 -6.63 12.68
N GLU A 231 -7.99 -6.69 12.52
CA GLU A 231 -8.66 -7.74 11.74
C GLU A 231 -8.34 -7.61 10.25
N LEU A 232 -8.42 -6.39 9.70
CA LEU A 232 -8.05 -6.09 8.32
C LEU A 232 -6.55 -6.34 8.05
N ASP A 233 -5.68 -5.92 8.97
CA ASP A 233 -4.23 -6.16 8.89
C ASP A 233 -3.93 -7.66 8.83
N SER A 234 -4.54 -8.45 9.72
CA SER A 234 -4.35 -9.90 9.77
C SER A 234 -4.83 -10.57 8.49
N TYR A 235 -5.98 -10.12 7.96
CA TYR A 235 -6.53 -10.66 6.72
C TYR A 235 -5.65 -10.36 5.51
N LEU A 236 -5.15 -9.13 5.38
CA LEU A 236 -4.20 -8.76 4.32
C LEU A 236 -2.91 -9.58 4.42
N GLN A 237 -2.32 -9.69 5.61
CA GLN A 237 -1.10 -10.46 5.82
C GLN A 237 -1.26 -11.94 5.43
N GLN A 238 -2.41 -12.55 5.71
CA GLN A 238 -2.69 -13.93 5.31
C GLN A 238 -2.65 -14.11 3.78
N HIS A 239 -3.06 -13.09 3.02
CA HIS A 239 -3.08 -13.14 1.56
C HIS A 239 -1.73 -12.74 0.94
N MET A 240 -0.93 -11.91 1.61
CA MET A 240 0.36 -11.41 1.12
C MET A 240 1.50 -12.44 1.30
N THR A 241 1.33 -13.63 0.71
CA THR A 241 2.33 -14.70 0.72
C THR A 241 3.09 -14.77 -0.62
N ALA A 242 4.42 -15.01 -0.56
CA ALA A 242 5.28 -15.06 -1.74
C ALA A 242 4.94 -16.22 -2.69
N ASP A 243 4.53 -17.35 -2.13
CA ASP A 243 4.43 -18.61 -2.85
C ASP A 243 3.08 -18.81 -3.57
N LYS A 244 2.06 -18.00 -3.22
CA LYS A 244 0.70 -18.17 -3.73
C LYS A 244 0.04 -16.85 -4.08
N TYR A 245 -0.09 -16.59 -5.39
CA TYR A 245 -0.90 -15.50 -5.91
C TYR A 245 -2.37 -15.94 -6.12
N PRO A 246 -3.35 -15.02 -6.16
CA PRO A 246 -4.78 -15.37 -6.11
C PRO A 246 -5.26 -16.33 -7.19
N MET A 247 -4.72 -16.26 -8.41
CA MET A 247 -5.12 -17.11 -9.54
C MET A 247 -4.26 -18.37 -9.72
N GLN A 248 -3.28 -18.63 -8.85
CA GLN A 248 -2.34 -19.75 -9.02
C GLN A 248 -3.04 -21.11 -9.11
N GLU A 249 -4.09 -21.30 -8.32
CA GLU A 249 -4.84 -22.56 -8.28
C GLU A 249 -5.59 -22.81 -9.59
N PHE A 250 -6.24 -21.76 -10.13
CA PHE A 250 -6.86 -21.78 -11.44
C PHE A 250 -5.85 -22.15 -12.55
N PHE A 251 -4.70 -21.47 -12.62
CA PHE A 251 -3.67 -21.79 -13.61
C PHE A 251 -3.10 -23.20 -13.42
N GLY A 252 -3.11 -23.73 -12.19
CA GLY A 252 -2.76 -25.12 -11.90
C GLY A 252 -3.68 -26.15 -12.58
N VAL A 253 -4.97 -25.86 -12.72
CA VAL A 253 -5.93 -26.74 -13.43
C VAL A 253 -6.12 -26.36 -14.90
N HIS A 254 -5.81 -25.12 -15.27
CA HIS A 254 -5.92 -24.63 -16.64
C HIS A 254 -4.70 -25.04 -17.49
N GLU A 255 -3.49 -24.68 -17.06
CA GLU A 255 -2.22 -24.83 -17.79
C GLU A 255 -1.21 -25.76 -17.10
N GLY A 256 -1.47 -26.13 -15.84
CA GLY A 256 -0.49 -26.79 -14.98
C GLY A 256 0.12 -28.06 -15.58
N VAL A 257 1.35 -28.35 -15.14
CA VAL A 257 2.00 -29.63 -15.46
C VAL A 257 1.29 -30.73 -14.69
N PRO A 258 0.85 -31.82 -15.34
CA PRO A 258 0.27 -32.96 -14.64
C PRO A 258 1.24 -33.44 -13.57
N LYS A 259 0.84 -33.42 -12.30
CA LYS A 259 1.68 -33.92 -11.20
C LYS A 259 1.97 -35.40 -11.45
N THR A 260 3.22 -35.81 -11.25
CA THR A 260 3.72 -37.17 -11.53
C THR A 260 3.16 -38.25 -10.59
N ASP A 261 2.46 -37.87 -9.52
CA ASP A 261 1.77 -38.84 -8.67
C ASP A 261 0.61 -39.51 -9.42
N ASN A 262 0.29 -40.74 -9.02
CA ASN A 262 -0.75 -41.60 -9.60
C ASN A 262 -2.16 -40.97 -9.66
N SER A 263 -2.34 -39.76 -9.12
CA SER A 263 -3.52 -38.90 -9.23
C SER A 263 -3.31 -37.76 -10.23
N ARG A 264 -2.82 -38.05 -11.45
CA ARG A 264 -2.65 -37.06 -12.54
C ARG A 264 -3.93 -36.26 -12.73
N LYS A 265 -4.03 -35.10 -12.05
CA LYS A 265 -5.11 -34.14 -12.26
C LYS A 265 -4.92 -33.64 -13.69
N GLN A 266 -5.86 -34.00 -14.55
CA GLN A 266 -5.84 -33.48 -15.92
C GLN A 266 -6.05 -31.98 -15.89
N THR A 267 -5.42 -31.29 -16.83
CA THR A 267 -5.60 -29.86 -17.03
C THR A 267 -6.32 -29.61 -18.34
N MET A 268 -7.00 -28.46 -18.46
CA MET A 268 -7.67 -28.10 -19.71
C MET A 268 -6.69 -28.05 -20.89
N TRP A 269 -5.47 -27.56 -20.66
CA TRP A 269 -4.41 -27.54 -21.66
C TRP A 269 -3.97 -28.94 -22.10
N ALA A 270 -3.86 -29.90 -21.17
CA ALA A 270 -3.55 -31.28 -21.51
C ALA A 270 -4.67 -31.93 -22.34
N SER A 271 -5.93 -31.60 -22.06
CA SER A 271 -7.09 -32.03 -22.87
C SER A 271 -7.00 -31.49 -24.30
N TYR A 272 -6.73 -30.19 -24.44
CA TYR A 272 -6.56 -29.57 -25.75
C TYR A 272 -5.40 -30.19 -26.55
N LYS A 273 -4.23 -30.38 -25.94
CA LYS A 273 -3.10 -31.07 -26.59
C LYS A 273 -3.46 -32.47 -27.06
N SER A 274 -4.27 -33.18 -26.29
CA SER A 274 -4.74 -34.51 -26.67
C SER A 274 -5.62 -34.47 -27.93
N LEU A 275 -6.41 -33.40 -28.13
CA LEU A 275 -7.19 -33.21 -29.36
C LEU A 275 -6.30 -33.00 -30.58
N LEU A 276 -5.22 -32.20 -30.45
CA LEU A 276 -4.25 -32.01 -31.52
C LEU A 276 -3.64 -33.35 -31.96
N GLU A 277 -3.22 -34.17 -30.99
CA GLU A 277 -2.68 -35.49 -31.28
C GLU A 277 -3.69 -36.43 -31.95
N ILE A 278 -4.96 -36.37 -31.54
CA ILE A 278 -6.07 -37.17 -32.11
C ILE A 278 -6.38 -36.74 -33.54
N ALA A 279 -6.36 -35.43 -33.84
CA ALA A 279 -6.64 -34.90 -35.17
C ALA A 279 -5.64 -35.37 -36.24
N ASP A 280 -4.43 -35.73 -35.81
CA ASP A 280 -3.34 -36.22 -36.66
C ASP A 280 -3.32 -37.75 -36.81
N GLN A 281 -4.17 -38.49 -36.09
CA GLN A 281 -4.24 -39.95 -36.21
C GLN A 281 -4.94 -40.38 -37.51
N SER A 282 -4.46 -41.49 -38.10
CA SER A 282 -5.20 -42.22 -39.12
C SER A 282 -6.34 -43.03 -38.50
N HIS A 283 -7.34 -43.41 -39.30
CA HIS A 283 -8.46 -44.25 -38.85
C HIS A 283 -7.98 -45.53 -38.12
N GLU A 284 -7.01 -46.25 -38.70
CA GLU A 284 -6.48 -47.50 -38.15
C GLU A 284 -5.81 -47.31 -36.78
N ASN A 285 -5.20 -46.15 -36.55
CA ASN A 285 -4.46 -45.86 -35.32
C ASN A 285 -5.31 -45.16 -34.25
N LEU A 286 -6.41 -44.52 -34.62
CA LEU A 286 -7.25 -43.75 -33.71
C LEU A 286 -7.78 -44.61 -32.55
N HIS A 287 -8.36 -45.77 -32.87
CA HIS A 287 -8.93 -46.65 -31.84
C HIS A 287 -7.83 -47.17 -30.90
N MET A 288 -6.70 -47.61 -31.46
CA MET A 288 -5.55 -48.05 -30.68
C MET A 288 -5.02 -46.92 -29.78
N HIS A 289 -4.92 -45.69 -30.29
CA HIS A 289 -4.49 -44.51 -29.55
C HIS A 289 -5.42 -44.20 -28.37
N LEU A 290 -6.74 -44.25 -28.59
CA LEU A 290 -7.75 -44.02 -27.55
C LEU A 290 -7.76 -45.12 -26.47
N VAL A 291 -7.58 -46.38 -26.87
CA VAL A 291 -7.49 -47.52 -25.95
C VAL A 291 -6.21 -47.46 -25.13
N LEU A 292 -5.06 -47.18 -25.74
CA LEU A 292 -3.76 -47.10 -25.04
C LEU A 292 -3.69 -45.94 -24.03
N ARG A 293 -4.53 -44.90 -24.18
CA ARG A 293 -4.68 -43.78 -23.24
C ARG A 293 -5.65 -44.07 -22.07
N THR A 294 -5.97 -45.34 -21.80
CA THR A 294 -6.88 -45.87 -20.75
C THR A 294 -7.13 -44.95 -19.55
N ASN A 295 -8.41 -44.67 -19.25
CA ASN A 295 -9.02 -44.16 -17.99
C ASN A 295 -8.34 -43.01 -17.21
N LEU A 296 -7.26 -42.44 -17.74
CA LEU A 296 -6.41 -41.48 -17.04
C LEU A 296 -6.25 -40.18 -17.85
N TYR A 297 -6.50 -40.20 -19.16
CA TYR A 297 -6.37 -39.05 -20.04
C TYR A 297 -7.67 -38.71 -20.76
N PHE A 298 -7.80 -37.43 -21.09
CA PHE A 298 -8.76 -36.94 -22.05
C PHE A 298 -8.59 -37.75 -23.36
N PRO A 299 -9.69 -38.21 -23.98
CA PRO A 299 -11.09 -37.86 -23.72
C PRO A 299 -11.82 -38.74 -22.71
N ASN A 300 -11.21 -39.83 -22.23
CA ASN A 300 -11.87 -40.86 -21.42
C ASN A 300 -12.17 -40.42 -19.98
N THR A 301 -11.53 -39.36 -19.49
CA THR A 301 -11.77 -38.82 -18.15
C THR A 301 -11.85 -37.30 -18.23
N PRO A 302 -12.97 -36.68 -17.82
CA PRO A 302 -13.10 -35.22 -17.85
C PRO A 302 -12.17 -34.56 -16.85
N VAL A 303 -11.77 -33.32 -17.14
CA VAL A 303 -11.18 -32.43 -16.13
C VAL A 303 -12.24 -32.15 -15.07
N LYS A 304 -12.07 -32.75 -13.89
CA LYS A 304 -12.96 -32.53 -12.74
C LYS A 304 -12.58 -31.24 -12.02
N GLU A 305 -13.56 -30.64 -11.34
CA GLU A 305 -13.35 -29.50 -10.43
C GLU A 305 -12.95 -28.18 -11.10
N TYR A 306 -12.85 -28.08 -12.43
CA TYR A 306 -12.39 -26.85 -13.09
C TYR A 306 -13.21 -25.61 -12.69
N MET A 307 -14.54 -25.68 -12.84
CA MET A 307 -15.41 -24.58 -12.39
C MET A 307 -15.42 -24.39 -10.87
N GLY A 308 -15.25 -25.45 -10.09
CA GLY A 308 -15.12 -25.32 -8.62
C GLY A 308 -13.85 -24.56 -8.22
N VAL A 309 -12.74 -24.76 -8.93
CA VAL A 309 -11.50 -23.99 -8.75
C VAL A 309 -11.66 -22.56 -9.23
N VAL A 310 -12.42 -22.32 -10.31
CA VAL A 310 -12.77 -20.96 -10.76
C VAL A 310 -13.55 -20.22 -9.66
N GLU A 311 -14.60 -20.84 -9.11
CA GLU A 311 -15.41 -20.26 -8.02
C GLU A 311 -14.56 -19.95 -6.79
N HIS A 312 -13.67 -20.86 -6.40
CA HIS A 312 -12.74 -20.64 -5.29
C HIS A 312 -11.77 -19.47 -5.57
N THR A 313 -11.21 -19.42 -6.78
CA THR A 313 -10.30 -18.35 -7.22
C THR A 313 -11.01 -16.99 -7.21
N VAL A 314 -12.21 -16.93 -7.78
CA VAL A 314 -13.07 -15.74 -7.79
C VAL A 314 -13.39 -15.27 -6.38
N SER A 315 -13.79 -16.19 -5.50
CA SER A 315 -14.06 -15.88 -4.10
C SER A 315 -12.83 -15.28 -3.42
N SER A 316 -11.65 -15.85 -3.65
CA SER A 316 -10.39 -15.35 -3.08
C SER A 316 -10.01 -13.97 -3.62
N MET A 317 -10.12 -13.74 -4.94
CA MET A 317 -9.91 -12.43 -5.56
C MET A 317 -10.87 -11.37 -5.01
N ARG A 318 -12.16 -11.70 -4.93
CA ARG A 318 -13.20 -10.79 -4.42
C ARG A 318 -12.98 -10.47 -2.94
N ALA A 319 -12.59 -11.45 -2.14
CA ALA A 319 -12.34 -11.22 -0.73
C ALA A 319 -11.13 -10.30 -0.48
N LEU A 320 -10.09 -10.41 -1.31
CA LEU A 320 -8.96 -9.47 -1.31
C LEU A 320 -9.40 -8.06 -1.74
N ALA A 321 -10.14 -7.92 -2.85
CA ALA A 321 -10.67 -6.63 -3.30
C ALA A 321 -11.59 -5.96 -2.27
N ASN A 322 -12.47 -6.74 -1.63
CA ASN A 322 -13.35 -6.26 -0.56
C ASN A 322 -12.57 -5.79 0.67
N THR A 323 -11.46 -6.46 1.01
CA THR A 323 -10.61 -6.06 2.14
C THR A 323 -9.94 -4.71 1.85
N ILE A 324 -9.44 -4.53 0.63
CA ILE A 324 -8.90 -3.24 0.18
C ILE A 324 -9.98 -2.15 0.25
N GLY A 325 -11.19 -2.44 -0.22
CA GLY A 325 -12.33 -1.54 -0.08
C GLY A 325 -12.64 -1.20 1.38
N ALA A 326 -12.65 -2.19 2.29
CA ALA A 326 -12.92 -1.96 3.71
C ALA A 326 -11.89 -1.02 4.36
N VAL A 327 -10.60 -1.15 4.00
CA VAL A 327 -9.54 -0.22 4.45
C VAL A 327 -9.83 1.20 3.97
N GLU A 328 -10.27 1.38 2.73
CA GLU A 328 -10.64 2.71 2.20
C GLU A 328 -11.84 3.31 2.96
N HIS A 329 -12.87 2.50 3.25
CA HIS A 329 -14.04 2.95 4.01
C HIS A 329 -13.72 3.29 5.48
N SER A 330 -12.65 2.72 6.05
CA SER A 330 -12.17 3.05 7.41
C SER A 330 -11.63 4.47 7.57
N GLY A 331 -11.48 5.22 6.47
CA GLY A 331 -10.88 6.56 6.48
C GLY A 331 -9.35 6.51 6.54
N TRP A 332 -8.74 5.41 6.09
CA TRP A 332 -7.30 5.37 5.87
C TRP A 332 -6.90 6.39 4.77
N PRO A 333 -5.76 7.11 4.90
CA PRO A 333 -5.46 8.35 4.13
C PRO A 333 -5.31 8.26 2.61
#